data_AF-A0A7Y5FJM7-F1
#
_entry.id   AF-A0A7Y5FJM7-F1
#
_cell.length_a   1.000
_cell.length_b   1.000
_cell.length_c   1.000
_cell.angle_alpha   90.00
_cell.angle_beta   90.00
_cell.angle_gamma   90.00
#
_symmetry.space_group_name_H-M   'P 1'
#
loop_
_entity.id
_entity.type
_entity.pdbx_description
1 polymer ?
#
loop_
_entity_poly.entity_id
_entity_poly.type
_entity_poly.pdbx_seq_one_letter_code
_entity_poly.pdbx_strand_id
1 'polypeptide(L)'
;MAKAEGNKGFFGTLKLSLAQRYVLPEARRVLVALGGLGGLCVLAYYAVDALLLQNQFIASGPVSSGHAKFETDCRACHEPFQTATSAKCSVCHEKTGDTLGVYSFAAHEIYRSADPRRITAGAQEQECAGCHQEHDGREAKLTGVADDRCLPCHEFGSFNRSHPQFDFIAPPAADDSTLRFTHIRHVAEVAKREQLTDRERACLYCHNPRPDGRHFEPIAFDTHCSACHLQPNSETPALAVRNPGDPAPGVELLEEMRRRGGPALAWVKNLSAGEFQIKSGNRVVKSPVRHADPWILENLRSLRRLLYPENGLADLIKAGGPAAAGAPALQPVYDEALQTLRRQAEALRSRPEPEMRKELVRLDSLLKVAQNKIRRQEFAAKDARLFRSALQPNAQVSPAQAQAILGLADNLTRNCQRCHVVANAAIQRVQKDQQILRRAEFDHRAHILQRRCLECHTAIPMFEPVTATAAAADRAAIQNVPGIENCRGCHNAAETSNRCVTCHYYHPNKTNRASLLLYVD
;
A
#
# COMPACT_ATOMS: atom_id res chain seq x y z
N MET A 1 55.88 1.24 52.30
CA MET A 1 55.54 1.91 51.02
C MET A 1 54.67 3.13 51.33
N ALA A 2 55.04 4.25 50.73
CA ALA A 2 54.69 5.61 51.13
C ALA A 2 53.19 5.94 51.06
N LYS A 3 52.72 6.72 52.03
CA LYS A 3 51.39 7.35 52.06
C LYS A 3 51.57 8.75 51.50
N ALA A 4 50.95 9.04 50.36
CA ALA A 4 50.99 10.37 49.76
C ALA A 4 50.17 11.36 50.60
N GLU A 5 50.84 12.40 51.09
CA GLU A 5 50.27 13.54 51.78
C GLU A 5 49.56 14.45 50.77
N GLY A 6 48.22 14.47 50.85
CA GLY A 6 47.37 15.46 50.19
C GLY A 6 46.88 16.47 51.21
N ASN A 7 47.64 17.53 51.36
CA ASN A 7 47.41 18.67 52.24
C ASN A 7 46.08 19.38 51.89
N LYS A 8 45.00 19.15 52.66
CA LYS A 8 43.77 19.94 52.56
C LYS A 8 43.88 21.12 53.51
N GLY A 9 44.06 22.30 52.92
CA GLY A 9 44.23 23.56 53.62
C GLY A 9 43.11 23.85 54.63
N PHE A 10 43.52 24.23 55.83
CA PHE A 10 42.69 24.90 56.80
C PHE A 10 42.74 26.41 56.52
N PHE A 11 41.60 27.09 56.50
CA PHE A 11 41.54 28.53 56.67
C PHE A 11 41.42 28.85 58.17
N GLY A 12 42.55 29.27 58.80
CA GLY A 12 42.54 29.99 60.07
C GLY A 12 42.99 29.22 61.33
N THR A 13 43.55 29.97 62.29
CA THR A 13 44.17 29.53 63.56
C THR A 13 43.19 29.38 64.74
N LEU A 14 41.87 29.31 64.51
CA LEU A 14 40.90 29.19 65.60
C LEU A 14 40.60 27.71 65.94
N LYS A 15 41.06 27.25 67.11
CA LYS A 15 40.56 26.02 67.75
C LYS A 15 39.23 26.32 68.44
N LEU A 16 38.12 25.99 67.80
CA LEU A 16 36.80 26.01 68.44
C LEU A 16 36.55 24.68 69.17
N SER A 17 36.00 24.75 70.39
CA SER A 17 35.61 23.58 71.16
C SER A 17 34.44 22.86 70.49
N LEU A 18 34.61 21.55 70.25
CA LEU A 18 33.50 20.67 69.86
C LEU A 18 32.53 20.57 71.03
N ALA A 19 31.37 21.23 70.92
CA ALA A 19 30.28 21.07 71.87
C ALA A 19 29.86 19.59 71.93
N GLN A 20 30.04 18.94 73.08
CA GLN A 20 29.77 17.51 73.32
C GLN A 20 28.29 17.12 73.24
N ARG A 21 27.37 18.05 72.97
CA ARG A 21 25.95 17.77 72.77
C ARG A 21 25.47 18.49 71.52
N TYR A 22 25.10 17.71 70.50
CA TYR A 22 24.43 18.21 69.30
C TYR A 22 23.03 18.70 69.70
N VAL A 23 22.90 19.99 70.04
CA VAL A 23 21.61 20.61 70.32
C VAL A 23 20.94 20.85 68.97
N LEU A 24 20.04 19.94 68.57
CA LEU A 24 19.14 20.19 67.44
C LEU A 24 18.35 21.48 67.73
N PRO A 25 18.38 22.50 66.85
CA PRO A 25 17.60 23.72 67.02
C PRO A 25 16.12 23.39 67.25
N GLU A 26 15.44 24.05 68.18
CA GLU A 26 14.03 23.76 68.52
C GLU A 26 13.11 23.74 67.28
N ALA A 27 13.35 24.65 66.33
CA ALA A 27 12.63 24.69 65.06
C ALA A 27 12.74 23.39 64.23
N ARG A 28 13.89 22.69 64.26
CA ARG A 28 14.05 21.40 63.58
C ARG A 28 13.35 20.25 64.32
N ARG A 29 13.27 20.29 65.65
CA ARG A 29 12.49 19.30 66.43
C ARG A 29 11.00 19.41 66.14
N VAL A 30 10.49 20.64 66.02
CA VAL A 30 9.11 20.90 65.60
C VAL A 30 8.86 20.39 64.19
N LEU A 31 9.76 20.63 63.23
CA LEU A 31 9.63 20.09 61.87
C LEU A 31 9.65 18.56 61.82
N VAL A 32 10.51 17.91 62.62
CA VAL A 32 10.54 16.43 62.71
C VAL A 32 9.26 15.90 63.36
N ALA A 33 8.75 16.57 64.41
CA ALA A 33 7.50 16.19 65.05
C ALA A 33 6.29 16.38 64.11
N LEU A 34 6.23 17.49 63.37
CA LEU A 34 5.19 17.73 62.37
C LEU A 34 5.29 16.76 61.20
N GLY A 35 6.50 16.45 60.72
CA GLY A 35 6.72 15.43 59.70
C GLY A 35 6.32 14.02 60.18
N GLY A 36 6.63 13.68 61.44
CA GLY A 36 6.21 12.43 62.06
C GLY A 36 4.70 12.33 62.25
N LEU A 37 4.05 13.43 62.65
CA LEU A 37 2.59 13.52 62.75
C LEU A 37 1.94 13.38 61.36
N GLY A 38 2.48 14.06 60.34
CA GLY A 38 2.04 13.91 58.96
C GLY A 38 2.18 12.47 58.46
N GLY A 39 3.31 11.82 58.75
CA GLY A 39 3.52 10.40 58.44
C GLY A 39 2.53 9.48 59.15
N LEU A 40 2.23 9.72 60.43
CA LEU A 40 1.21 8.98 61.19
C LEU A 40 -0.19 9.19 60.64
N CYS A 41 -0.54 10.40 60.19
CA CYS A 41 -1.82 10.66 59.55
C CYS A 41 -1.96 9.90 58.22
N VAL A 42 -0.91 9.82 57.41
CA VAL A 42 -0.90 9.04 56.17
C VAL A 42 -1.02 7.53 56.48
N LEU A 43 -0.32 7.04 57.50
CA LEU A 43 -0.44 5.63 57.93
C LEU A 43 -1.84 5.31 58.47
N ALA A 44 -2.41 6.19 59.28
CA ALA A 44 -3.77 6.04 59.80
C ALA A 44 -4.80 6.06 58.65
N TYR A 45 -4.60 6.90 57.64
CA TYR A 45 -5.44 6.96 56.44
C TYR A 45 -5.46 5.62 55.69
N TYR A 46 -4.29 5.02 55.42
CA TYR A 46 -4.22 3.70 54.78
C TYR A 46 -4.69 2.56 55.68
N ALA A 47 -4.50 2.65 57.00
CA ALA A 47 -5.00 1.66 57.94
C ALA A 47 -6.54 1.65 58.01
N VAL A 48 -7.16 2.83 57.98
CA VAL A 48 -8.62 2.99 57.89
C VAL A 48 -9.13 2.40 56.58
N ASP A 49 -8.47 2.67 55.46
CA ASP A 49 -8.84 2.12 54.16
C ASP A 49 -8.79 0.58 54.13
N ALA A 50 -7.69 0.00 54.62
CA ALA A 50 -7.49 -1.44 54.64
C ALA A 50 -8.46 -2.17 55.58
N LEU A 51 -8.75 -1.59 56.75
CA LEU A 51 -9.54 -2.24 57.79
C LEU A 51 -11.05 -2.00 57.66
N LEU A 52 -11.46 -0.82 57.16
CA LEU A 52 -12.86 -0.40 57.16
C LEU A 52 -13.45 -0.23 55.75
N LEU A 53 -12.62 0.10 54.75
CA LEU A 53 -13.06 0.39 53.39
C LEU A 53 -12.57 -0.63 52.36
N GLN A 54 -12.01 -1.76 52.80
CA GLN A 54 -11.56 -2.87 51.94
C GLN A 54 -10.59 -2.43 50.82
N ASN A 55 -9.69 -1.50 51.12
CA ASN A 55 -8.72 -0.94 50.16
C ASN A 55 -9.35 -0.11 49.02
N GLN A 56 -10.53 0.48 49.22
CA GLN A 56 -11.20 1.31 48.21
C GLN A 56 -10.37 2.50 47.71
N PHE A 57 -9.44 3.04 48.51
CA PHE A 57 -8.60 4.16 48.08
C PHE A 57 -7.43 3.76 47.19
N ILE A 58 -7.08 2.47 47.17
CA ILE A 58 -6.03 1.91 46.31
C ILE A 58 -6.64 1.08 45.17
N ALA A 59 -7.87 0.58 45.34
CA ALA A 59 -8.60 -0.14 44.33
C ALA A 59 -8.99 0.80 43.18
N SER A 60 -8.75 0.33 41.95
CA SER A 60 -9.25 1.00 40.76
C SER A 60 -10.79 1.08 40.80
N GLY A 61 -11.37 2.10 40.17
CA GLY A 61 -12.82 2.31 40.13
C GLY A 61 -13.60 1.13 39.54
N PRO A 62 -14.94 1.16 39.58
CA PRO A 62 -15.75 0.06 39.05
C PRO A 62 -15.47 -0.18 37.57
N VAL A 63 -15.45 -1.45 37.17
CA VAL A 63 -15.29 -1.81 35.75
C VAL A 63 -16.56 -1.52 34.96
N SER A 64 -16.38 -1.36 33.65
CA SER A 64 -17.42 -1.13 32.66
C SER A 64 -18.51 -2.20 32.71
N SER A 65 -19.74 -1.83 32.31
CA SER A 65 -20.89 -2.75 32.37
C SER A 65 -20.67 -4.07 31.62
N GLY A 66 -19.87 -4.06 30.54
CA GLY A 66 -19.52 -5.26 29.79
C GLY A 66 -18.63 -6.25 30.56
N HIS A 67 -17.85 -5.74 31.51
CA HIS A 67 -16.92 -6.52 32.33
C HIS A 67 -17.34 -6.63 33.80
N ALA A 68 -18.52 -6.11 34.19
CA ALA A 68 -19.01 -6.11 35.57
C ALA A 68 -18.99 -7.49 36.26
N LYS A 69 -19.10 -8.59 35.49
CA LYS A 69 -19.02 -9.96 36.03
C LYS A 69 -17.63 -10.36 36.54
N PHE A 70 -16.57 -9.65 36.14
CA PHE A 70 -15.18 -9.93 36.51
C PHE A 70 -14.67 -9.03 37.64
N GLU A 71 -15.50 -8.09 38.13
CA GLU A 71 -15.10 -7.08 39.11
C GLU A 71 -14.56 -7.67 40.43
N THR A 72 -15.05 -8.84 40.81
CA THR A 72 -14.63 -9.55 42.03
C THR A 72 -13.45 -10.51 41.80
N ASP A 73 -13.01 -10.70 40.55
CA ASP A 73 -11.88 -11.56 40.18
C ASP A 73 -10.84 -10.77 39.40
N CYS A 74 -10.05 -9.95 40.11
CA CYS A 74 -9.02 -9.09 39.51
C CYS A 74 -7.97 -9.90 38.70
N ARG A 75 -7.76 -11.18 39.04
CA ARG A 75 -6.80 -12.08 38.37
C ARG A 75 -7.26 -12.52 36.98
N ALA A 76 -8.54 -12.27 36.65
CA ALA A 76 -9.07 -12.43 35.30
C ALA A 76 -8.33 -11.52 34.31
N CYS A 77 -7.92 -10.32 34.74
CA CYS A 77 -7.27 -9.32 33.89
C CYS A 77 -5.81 -9.06 34.28
N HIS A 78 -5.47 -9.06 35.58
CA HIS A 78 -4.16 -8.66 36.09
C HIS A 78 -3.29 -9.84 36.51
N GLU A 79 -1.98 -9.65 36.36
CA GLU A 79 -0.96 -10.42 37.07
C GLU A 79 -0.37 -9.57 38.21
N PRO A 80 0.14 -10.20 39.28
CA PRO A 80 0.74 -9.47 40.39
C PRO A 80 1.81 -8.49 39.90
N PHE A 81 1.68 -7.22 40.29
CA PHE A 81 2.59 -6.12 39.92
C PHE A 81 2.72 -5.84 38.42
N GLN A 82 1.77 -6.31 37.60
CA GLN A 82 1.75 -6.06 36.16
C GLN A 82 0.42 -5.42 35.73
N THR A 83 0.47 -4.68 34.62
CA THR A 83 -0.74 -4.19 33.94
C THR A 83 -1.49 -5.36 33.28
N ALA A 84 -2.76 -5.14 32.94
CA ALA A 84 -3.50 -6.13 32.18
C ALA A 84 -2.83 -6.36 30.81
N THR A 85 -2.55 -7.62 30.49
CA THR A 85 -1.90 -8.00 29.23
C THR A 85 -2.94 -8.31 28.16
N SER A 86 -2.60 -8.11 26.89
CA SER A 86 -3.47 -8.40 25.75
C SER A 86 -3.91 -9.87 25.72
N ALA A 87 -3.04 -10.79 26.18
CA ALA A 87 -3.35 -12.20 26.30
C ALA A 87 -4.49 -12.50 27.29
N LYS A 88 -4.66 -11.71 28.36
CA LYS A 88 -5.77 -11.87 29.31
C LYS A 88 -7.09 -11.42 28.70
N CYS A 89 -7.08 -10.33 27.96
CA CYS A 89 -8.24 -9.84 27.21
C CYS A 89 -8.68 -10.86 26.14
N SER A 90 -7.71 -11.53 25.51
CA SER A 90 -7.94 -12.34 24.32
C SER A 90 -8.70 -13.61 24.50
N VAL A 91 -8.46 -14.30 25.60
CA VAL A 91 -9.10 -15.57 25.94
C VAL A 91 -10.63 -15.47 25.80
N CYS A 92 -11.21 -14.34 26.18
CA CYS A 92 -12.64 -14.09 26.09
C CYS A 92 -13.06 -13.47 24.75
N HIS A 93 -12.41 -12.39 24.30
CA HIS A 93 -12.82 -11.69 23.06
C HIS A 93 -12.58 -12.50 21.78
N GLU A 94 -11.68 -13.49 21.79
CA GLU A 94 -11.55 -14.46 20.70
C GLU A 94 -12.68 -15.48 20.69
N LYS A 95 -13.02 -16.02 21.85
CA LYS A 95 -13.97 -17.13 22.02
C LYS A 95 -15.43 -16.70 21.78
N THR A 96 -15.77 -15.47 22.14
CA THR A 96 -17.13 -14.94 22.01
C THR A 96 -17.47 -14.49 20.58
N GLY A 97 -16.51 -14.60 19.63
CA GLY A 97 -16.72 -14.21 18.24
C GLY A 97 -16.81 -12.70 18.04
N ASP A 98 -16.32 -11.92 19.02
CA ASP A 98 -16.47 -10.48 19.05
C ASP A 98 -15.93 -9.84 17.77
N THR A 99 -16.54 -8.71 17.37
CA THR A 99 -16.10 -7.67 16.41
C THR A 99 -14.61 -7.58 16.06
N LEU A 100 -13.84 -7.87 17.09
CA LEU A 100 -12.45 -7.54 17.26
C LEU A 100 -11.85 -8.82 17.87
N GLY A 101 -11.55 -9.82 17.05
CA GLY A 101 -10.74 -10.94 17.52
C GLY A 101 -9.40 -10.38 18.02
N VAL A 102 -8.74 -11.06 18.97
CA VAL A 102 -7.43 -10.56 19.40
C VAL A 102 -6.38 -10.81 18.34
N TYR A 103 -5.60 -9.76 18.18
CA TYR A 103 -4.35 -9.78 17.48
C TYR A 103 -3.33 -9.21 18.49
N SER A 104 -2.31 -9.98 18.83
CA SER A 104 -1.08 -9.42 19.38
C SER A 104 -0.51 -8.49 18.31
N PHE A 105 -0.41 -7.20 18.60
CA PHE A 105 -0.07 -6.18 17.63
C PHE A 105 1.42 -5.87 17.71
N ALA A 106 2.26 -6.60 16.99
CA ALA A 106 3.64 -6.15 16.73
C ALA A 106 3.68 -4.77 16.01
N ALA A 107 2.54 -4.29 15.50
CA ALA A 107 2.36 -3.00 14.87
C ALA A 107 1.19 -2.24 15.52
N HIS A 108 1.47 -1.05 16.06
CA HIS A 108 0.45 -0.06 16.45
C HIS A 108 -0.49 0.33 15.28
N GLU A 109 -0.10 0.02 14.03
CA GLU A 109 -0.86 0.28 12.82
C GLU A 109 -1.11 -1.02 12.02
N ILE A 110 -2.31 -1.62 12.12
CA ILE A 110 -2.76 -2.64 11.17
C ILE A 110 -3.98 -2.11 10.41
N TYR A 111 -3.78 -1.89 9.10
CA TYR A 111 -4.78 -1.29 8.23
C TYR A 111 -5.75 -2.35 7.66
N ARG A 112 -7.01 -1.97 7.46
CA ARG A 112 -8.05 -2.82 6.84
C ARG A 112 -7.87 -2.98 5.32
N SER A 113 -6.70 -3.42 4.87
CA SER A 113 -6.46 -3.68 3.45
C SER A 113 -6.13 -5.13 3.16
N ALA A 114 -6.48 -5.56 1.95
CA ALA A 114 -5.95 -6.76 1.32
C ALA A 114 -4.52 -6.53 0.78
N ASP A 115 -4.01 -5.29 0.82
CA ASP A 115 -2.65 -4.92 0.43
C ASP A 115 -1.72 -4.92 1.66
N PRO A 116 -0.89 -5.96 1.83
CA PRO A 116 0.02 -6.08 2.98
C PRO A 116 1.08 -4.98 3.01
N ARG A 117 1.34 -4.28 1.89
CA ARG A 117 2.30 -3.15 1.84
C ARG A 117 1.83 -1.93 2.62
N ARG A 118 0.58 -1.91 3.07
CA ARG A 118 0.03 -0.85 3.93
C ARG A 118 0.22 -1.14 5.42
N ILE A 119 0.70 -2.33 5.78
CA ILE A 119 1.07 -2.66 7.15
C ILE A 119 2.44 -2.05 7.42
N THR A 120 2.55 -1.21 8.45
CA THR A 120 3.83 -0.69 8.90
C THR A 120 4.15 -1.32 10.24
N ALA A 121 5.15 -2.20 10.29
CA ALA A 121 5.61 -2.79 11.54
C ALA A 121 6.32 -1.72 12.39
N GLY A 122 5.78 -1.43 13.56
CA GLY A 122 6.46 -0.66 14.60
C GLY A 122 7.38 -1.58 15.41
N ALA A 123 8.32 -1.00 16.17
CA ALA A 123 9.18 -1.77 17.05
C ALA A 123 8.52 -2.12 18.40
N GLN A 124 7.34 -1.56 18.69
CA GLN A 124 6.68 -1.66 19.99
C GLN A 124 5.22 -2.07 19.81
N GLU A 125 4.87 -3.20 20.43
CA GLU A 125 3.51 -3.65 20.59
C GLU A 125 2.78 -2.80 21.63
N GLN A 126 1.55 -2.40 21.31
CA GLN A 126 0.67 -1.69 22.23
C GLN A 126 -0.34 -2.66 22.82
N GLU A 127 -0.37 -2.73 24.15
CA GLU A 127 -1.34 -3.56 24.86
C GLU A 127 -2.76 -3.04 24.65
N CYS A 128 -3.77 -3.93 24.64
CA CYS A 128 -5.18 -3.54 24.46
C CYS A 128 -5.60 -2.42 25.43
N ALA A 129 -5.16 -2.52 26.69
CA ALA A 129 -5.46 -1.56 27.75
C ALA A 129 -4.82 -0.17 27.54
N GLY A 130 -3.81 -0.04 26.69
CA GLY A 130 -3.20 1.24 26.34
C GLY A 130 -4.15 2.14 25.55
N CYS A 131 -5.02 1.56 24.73
CA CYS A 131 -6.05 2.29 23.98
C CYS A 131 -7.45 2.15 24.62
N HIS A 132 -7.78 0.97 25.13
CA HIS A 132 -9.06 0.65 25.75
C HIS A 132 -8.95 0.71 27.27
N GLN A 133 -9.20 1.88 27.85
CA GLN A 133 -9.12 2.11 29.30
C GLN A 133 -10.31 1.48 30.03
N GLU A 134 -10.00 0.64 31.01
CA GLU A 134 -10.96 0.09 31.98
C GLU A 134 -10.86 0.84 33.32
N HIS A 135 -11.81 0.60 34.21
CA HIS A 135 -11.98 1.23 35.53
C HIS A 135 -12.46 2.69 35.51
N ASP A 136 -12.93 3.16 34.35
CA ASP A 136 -13.55 4.49 34.19
C ASP A 136 -15.04 4.50 34.63
N GLY A 137 -15.54 3.40 35.18
CA GLY A 137 -16.89 3.28 35.72
C GLY A 137 -17.84 2.44 34.87
N ARG A 138 -19.00 2.11 35.45
CA ARG A 138 -20.03 1.25 34.84
C ARG A 138 -20.49 1.75 33.47
N GLU A 139 -20.59 3.06 33.30
CA GLU A 139 -21.09 3.70 32.08
C GLU A 139 -19.99 3.97 31.05
N ALA A 140 -18.72 3.69 31.39
CA ALA A 140 -17.61 3.88 30.48
C ALA A 140 -17.75 2.99 29.24
N LYS A 141 -17.59 3.60 28.06
CA LYS A 141 -17.62 2.90 26.79
C LYS A 141 -16.23 2.41 26.44
N LEU A 142 -15.86 1.23 26.96
CA LEU A 142 -14.53 0.62 26.74
C LEU A 142 -14.15 0.52 25.25
N THR A 143 -15.12 0.31 24.36
CA THR A 143 -14.89 0.23 22.90
C THR A 143 -14.62 1.58 22.23
N GLY A 144 -14.85 2.71 22.92
CA GLY A 144 -14.51 4.04 22.43
C GLY A 144 -13.12 4.45 22.88
N VAL A 145 -12.25 4.75 21.93
CA VAL A 145 -10.90 5.29 22.22
C VAL A 145 -10.96 6.81 22.15
N ALA A 146 -10.56 7.47 23.24
CA ALA A 146 -10.44 8.92 23.31
C ALA A 146 -9.07 9.38 22.76
N ASP A 147 -9.01 10.62 22.25
CA ASP A 147 -7.78 11.16 21.63
C ASP A 147 -6.61 11.27 22.63
N ASP A 148 -6.90 11.40 23.92
CA ASP A 148 -5.90 11.46 25.00
C ASP A 148 -5.02 10.20 25.08
N ARG A 149 -5.53 9.05 24.59
CA ARG A 149 -4.79 7.80 24.48
C ARG A 149 -3.67 7.86 23.43
N CYS A 150 -3.78 8.77 22.47
CA CYS A 150 -2.79 8.95 21.41
C CYS A 150 -1.66 9.90 21.84
N LEU A 151 -1.95 10.83 22.76
CA LEU A 151 -1.05 11.92 23.15
C LEU A 151 0.28 11.53 23.80
N PRO A 152 0.42 10.38 24.48
CA PRO A 152 1.72 9.95 25.00
C PRO A 152 2.79 9.74 23.92
N CYS A 153 2.37 9.42 22.69
CA CYS A 153 3.27 9.18 21.57
C CYS A 153 3.10 10.19 20.42
N HIS A 154 1.94 10.83 20.29
CA HIS A 154 1.64 11.79 19.23
C HIS A 154 1.37 13.18 19.80
N GLU A 155 2.10 14.19 19.34
CA GLU A 155 1.92 15.58 19.81
C GLU A 155 0.69 16.30 19.19
N PHE A 156 -0.27 15.55 18.64
CA PHE A 156 -1.43 16.07 17.93
C PHE A 156 -2.69 15.88 18.77
N GLY A 157 -3.27 16.98 19.25
CA GLY A 157 -4.43 16.95 20.16
C GLY A 157 -5.70 16.38 19.53
N SER A 158 -6.02 16.82 18.31
CA SER A 158 -7.16 16.36 17.51
C SER A 158 -6.96 16.86 16.08
N PHE A 159 -7.87 16.53 15.16
CA PHE A 159 -7.76 17.01 13.77
C PHE A 159 -7.69 18.55 13.63
N ASN A 160 -8.34 19.29 14.53
CA ASN A 160 -8.27 20.77 14.56
C ASN A 160 -7.20 21.32 15.50
N ARG A 161 -6.56 20.47 16.30
CA ARG A 161 -5.56 20.88 17.27
C ARG A 161 -4.23 20.25 16.90
N SER A 162 -3.44 21.01 16.15
CA SER A 162 -2.06 20.67 15.77
C SER A 162 -1.90 19.49 14.80
N HIS A 163 -2.97 18.96 14.19
CA HIS A 163 -2.81 18.01 13.10
C HIS A 163 -2.09 18.67 11.90
N PRO A 164 -1.02 18.07 11.36
CA PRO A 164 -0.25 18.64 10.26
C PRO A 164 -1.07 18.68 8.97
N GLN A 165 -0.63 19.49 8.01
CA GLN A 165 -1.11 19.38 6.64
C GLN A 165 -0.77 17.99 6.08
N PHE A 166 -1.59 17.50 5.14
CA PHE A 166 -1.29 16.24 4.48
C PHE A 166 -0.03 16.34 3.61
N ASP A 167 0.89 15.38 3.75
CA ASP A 167 2.18 15.39 3.05
C ASP A 167 2.07 15.42 1.53
N PHE A 168 0.98 14.90 0.95
CA PHE A 168 0.75 14.90 -0.49
C PHE A 168 0.32 16.26 -1.06
N ILE A 169 0.07 17.27 -0.21
CA ILE A 169 -0.19 18.66 -0.64
C ILE A 169 1.12 19.37 -1.03
N ALA A 170 2.28 18.81 -0.64
CA ALA A 170 3.59 19.23 -1.14
C ALA A 170 3.61 19.23 -2.69
N PRO A 171 4.50 20.03 -3.33
CA PRO A 171 4.41 20.31 -4.77
C PRO A 171 4.27 19.04 -5.60
N PRO A 172 3.41 19.08 -6.64
CA PRO A 172 2.93 17.90 -7.34
C PRO A 172 4.11 17.07 -7.83
N ALA A 173 4.17 15.81 -7.38
CA ALA A 173 5.14 14.85 -7.87
C ALA A 173 5.01 14.71 -9.40
N ALA A 174 6.11 14.32 -10.06
CA ALA A 174 6.06 13.94 -11.46
C ALA A 174 5.05 12.80 -11.65
N ASP A 175 4.27 12.83 -12.74
CA ASP A 175 3.36 11.73 -13.08
C ASP A 175 4.16 10.49 -13.45
N ASP A 176 4.13 9.49 -12.57
CA ASP A 176 4.79 8.21 -12.76
C ASP A 176 3.83 7.11 -13.21
N SER A 177 2.56 7.43 -13.53
CA SER A 177 1.57 6.46 -14.01
C SER A 177 2.03 5.75 -15.27
N THR A 178 2.94 6.34 -16.06
CA THR A 178 3.29 5.90 -17.42
C THR A 178 2.08 5.77 -18.37
N LEU A 179 0.96 6.43 -18.03
CA LEU A 179 -0.27 6.50 -18.82
C LEU A 179 -0.53 7.95 -19.26
N ARG A 180 -0.59 8.16 -20.57
CA ARG A 180 -0.99 9.43 -21.21
C ARG A 180 -2.50 9.51 -21.21
N PHE A 181 -3.07 10.05 -20.14
CA PHE A 181 -4.52 10.22 -20.00
C PHE A 181 -4.85 11.58 -19.39
N THR A 182 -5.84 12.27 -19.95
CA THR A 182 -6.31 13.57 -19.47
C THR A 182 -7.83 13.52 -19.25
N HIS A 183 -8.30 13.89 -18.07
CA HIS A 183 -9.72 13.96 -17.73
C HIS A 183 -10.50 14.96 -18.60
N ILE A 184 -9.99 16.17 -18.84
CA ILE A 184 -10.64 17.27 -19.56
C ILE A 184 -11.12 16.85 -20.96
N ARG A 185 -10.35 16.02 -21.66
CA ARG A 185 -10.71 15.49 -22.98
C ARG A 185 -11.75 14.38 -22.87
N HIS A 186 -11.51 13.42 -21.99
CA HIS A 186 -12.36 12.24 -21.87
C HIS A 186 -13.73 12.57 -21.26
N VAL A 187 -13.77 13.40 -20.22
CA VAL A 187 -15.01 13.88 -19.60
C VAL A 187 -15.85 14.66 -20.61
N ALA A 188 -15.23 15.54 -21.42
CA ALA A 188 -15.95 16.27 -22.46
C ALA A 188 -16.56 15.33 -23.52
N GLU A 189 -15.81 14.31 -23.96
CA GLU A 189 -16.31 13.33 -24.94
C GLU A 189 -17.41 12.44 -24.37
N VAL A 190 -17.25 11.93 -23.14
CA VAL A 190 -18.27 11.14 -22.45
C VAL A 190 -19.54 11.95 -22.23
N ALA A 191 -19.41 13.19 -21.74
CA ALA A 191 -20.57 14.06 -21.54
C ALA A 191 -21.32 14.33 -22.84
N LYS A 192 -20.61 14.51 -23.97
CA LYS A 192 -21.20 14.66 -25.29
C LYS A 192 -21.90 13.39 -25.76
N ARG A 193 -21.23 12.24 -25.70
CA ARG A 193 -21.75 10.95 -26.16
C ARG A 193 -23.00 10.51 -25.39
N GLU A 194 -22.94 10.64 -24.07
CA GLU A 194 -23.99 10.22 -23.15
C GLU A 194 -25.03 11.34 -22.87
N GLN A 195 -24.92 12.47 -23.57
CA GLN A 195 -25.83 13.62 -23.49
C GLN A 195 -26.06 14.12 -22.05
N LEU A 196 -24.99 14.18 -21.26
CA LEU A 196 -25.05 14.56 -19.85
C LEU A 196 -25.23 16.07 -19.70
N THR A 197 -26.26 16.48 -18.98
CA THR A 197 -26.46 17.88 -18.57
C THR A 197 -25.51 18.28 -17.44
N ASP A 198 -25.24 17.35 -16.53
CA ASP A 198 -24.25 17.51 -15.46
C ASP A 198 -22.97 16.73 -15.80
N ARG A 199 -21.89 17.47 -16.08
CA ARG A 199 -20.60 16.88 -16.45
C ARG A 199 -19.96 16.07 -15.34
N GLU A 200 -20.27 16.32 -14.06
CA GLU A 200 -19.73 15.51 -12.95
C GLU A 200 -20.20 14.06 -12.99
N ARG A 201 -21.37 13.81 -13.60
CA ARG A 201 -21.86 12.44 -13.81
C ARG A 201 -20.95 11.62 -14.73
N ALA A 202 -20.15 12.28 -15.58
CA ALA A 202 -19.19 11.61 -16.45
C ALA A 202 -18.12 10.85 -15.65
N CYS A 203 -17.76 11.32 -14.45
CA CYS A 203 -16.76 10.67 -13.59
C CYS A 203 -17.13 9.21 -13.29
N LEU A 204 -18.43 8.93 -13.11
CA LEU A 204 -18.95 7.62 -12.74
C LEU A 204 -18.95 6.60 -13.89
N TYR A 205 -18.66 7.02 -15.12
CA TYR A 205 -18.45 6.10 -16.24
C TYR A 205 -17.08 5.41 -16.19
N CYS A 206 -16.13 5.96 -15.42
CA CYS A 206 -14.81 5.37 -15.20
C CYS A 206 -14.58 4.99 -13.73
N HIS A 207 -15.00 5.86 -12.80
CA HIS A 207 -14.85 5.63 -11.36
C HIS A 207 -16.11 4.97 -10.81
N ASN A 208 -16.13 3.63 -10.80
CA ASN A 208 -17.24 2.89 -10.23
C ASN A 208 -17.03 2.67 -8.72
N PRO A 209 -17.83 3.28 -7.83
CA PRO A 209 -17.68 3.10 -6.40
C PRO A 209 -18.07 1.69 -5.98
N ARG A 210 -17.35 1.16 -4.99
CA ARG A 210 -17.73 -0.09 -4.32
C ARG A 210 -18.91 0.13 -3.37
N PRO A 211 -19.67 -0.93 -3.04
CA PRO A 211 -20.75 -0.85 -2.08
C PRO A 211 -20.33 -0.37 -0.67
N ASP A 212 -19.05 -0.47 -0.34
CA ASP A 212 -18.51 0.02 0.94
C ASP A 212 -18.43 1.56 1.03
N GLY A 213 -18.61 2.28 -0.07
CA GLY A 213 -18.54 3.74 -0.15
C GLY A 213 -17.13 4.32 -0.02
N ARG A 214 -16.10 3.50 0.20
CA ARG A 214 -14.72 3.93 0.50
C ARG A 214 -13.78 3.70 -0.67
N HIS A 215 -14.05 2.67 -1.45
CA HIS A 215 -13.18 2.24 -2.53
C HIS A 215 -13.86 2.37 -3.89
N PHE A 216 -13.05 2.32 -4.94
CA PHE A 216 -13.50 2.24 -6.32
C PHE A 216 -12.99 0.95 -6.96
N GLU A 217 -13.74 0.44 -7.92
CA GLU A 217 -13.27 -0.67 -8.73
C GLU A 217 -12.06 -0.28 -9.59
N PRO A 218 -11.15 -1.22 -9.88
CA PRO A 218 -10.06 -0.99 -10.81
C PRO A 218 -10.57 -0.54 -12.18
N ILE A 219 -10.00 0.55 -12.70
CA ILE A 219 -10.21 0.92 -14.11
C ILE A 219 -9.52 -0.12 -14.99
N ALA A 220 -10.31 -0.73 -15.89
CA ALA A 220 -9.85 -1.69 -16.89
C ALA A 220 -10.25 -1.24 -18.31
N PHE A 221 -9.38 -1.48 -19.30
CA PHE A 221 -9.62 -1.08 -20.69
C PHE A 221 -10.91 -1.66 -21.26
N ASP A 222 -11.12 -2.97 -21.08
CA ASP A 222 -12.25 -3.68 -21.70
C ASP A 222 -13.60 -3.15 -21.21
N THR A 223 -13.65 -2.66 -19.97
CA THR A 223 -14.86 -2.10 -19.35
C THR A 223 -15.06 -0.61 -19.68
N HIS A 224 -14.00 0.20 -19.62
CA HIS A 224 -14.14 1.67 -19.62
C HIS A 224 -13.67 2.35 -20.91
N CYS A 225 -12.82 1.70 -21.72
CA CYS A 225 -12.17 2.33 -22.87
C CYS A 225 -12.63 1.72 -24.21
N SER A 226 -12.89 0.42 -24.24
CA SER A 226 -13.18 -0.35 -25.46
C SER A 226 -14.42 0.13 -26.23
N ALA A 227 -15.35 0.81 -25.55
CA ALA A 227 -16.55 1.37 -26.17
C ALA A 227 -16.26 2.55 -27.12
N CYS A 228 -15.11 3.22 -26.99
CA CYS A 228 -14.67 4.31 -27.87
C CYS A 228 -13.35 4.00 -28.59
N HIS A 229 -12.45 3.23 -27.96
CA HIS A 229 -11.10 2.97 -28.45
C HIS A 229 -10.93 1.55 -28.96
N LEU A 230 -10.03 1.37 -29.92
CA LEU A 230 -9.75 0.08 -30.57
C LEU A 230 -11.02 -0.58 -31.13
N GLN A 231 -11.85 0.24 -31.80
CA GLN A 231 -13.03 -0.21 -32.53
C GLN A 231 -12.68 -1.22 -33.64
N PRO A 232 -13.64 -1.99 -34.16
CA PRO A 232 -13.38 -3.09 -35.11
C PRO A 232 -12.59 -2.73 -36.38
N ASN A 233 -12.51 -1.46 -36.75
CA ASN A 233 -11.72 -0.95 -37.89
C ASN A 233 -10.31 -0.49 -37.50
N SER A 234 -9.86 -0.75 -36.27
CA SER A 234 -8.54 -0.34 -35.81
C SER A 234 -7.48 -1.26 -36.39
N GLU A 235 -6.53 -0.69 -37.12
CA GLU A 235 -5.49 -1.45 -37.83
C GLU A 235 -4.09 -1.03 -37.42
N THR A 236 -3.12 -1.93 -37.53
CA THR A 236 -1.71 -1.53 -37.47
C THR A 236 -1.34 -0.75 -38.74
N PRO A 237 -0.29 0.07 -38.72
CA PRO A 237 0.40 0.46 -39.95
C PRO A 237 0.82 -0.78 -40.75
N ALA A 238 1.19 -0.60 -42.02
CA ALA A 238 1.84 -1.67 -42.78
C ALA A 238 3.23 -1.94 -42.18
N LEU A 239 3.45 -3.13 -41.64
CA LEU A 239 4.68 -3.52 -40.93
C LEU A 239 5.54 -4.43 -41.81
N ALA A 240 6.86 -4.24 -41.82
CA ALA A 240 7.77 -5.10 -42.56
C ALA A 240 7.78 -6.51 -41.95
N VAL A 241 7.72 -7.55 -42.80
CA VAL A 241 7.77 -8.95 -42.37
C VAL A 241 9.22 -9.43 -42.32
N ARG A 242 9.60 -10.17 -41.28
CA ARG A 242 10.94 -10.76 -41.17
C ARG A 242 10.98 -12.09 -41.92
N ASN A 243 11.88 -12.19 -42.89
CA ASN A 243 12.20 -13.47 -43.53
C ASN A 243 13.26 -14.23 -42.71
N PRO A 244 13.20 -15.58 -42.63
CA PRO A 244 14.27 -16.36 -42.01
C PRO A 244 15.63 -16.06 -42.65
N GLY A 245 16.61 -15.65 -41.85
CA GLY A 245 17.98 -15.34 -42.30
C GLY A 245 18.24 -13.88 -42.68
N ASP A 246 17.23 -13.01 -42.70
CA ASP A 246 17.39 -11.58 -42.98
C ASP A 246 17.89 -10.82 -41.73
N PRO A 247 18.99 -10.03 -41.82
CA PRO A 247 19.43 -9.15 -40.73
C PRO A 247 18.48 -7.98 -40.45
N ALA A 248 17.55 -7.67 -41.37
CA ALA A 248 16.58 -6.60 -41.19
C ALA A 248 15.51 -6.95 -40.15
N PRO A 249 15.12 -5.99 -39.28
CA PRO A 249 14.04 -6.21 -38.34
C PRO A 249 12.69 -6.29 -39.06
N GLY A 250 11.86 -7.22 -38.61
CA GLY A 250 10.50 -7.41 -39.13
C GLY A 250 9.63 -8.15 -38.13
N VAL A 251 8.33 -8.12 -38.36
CA VAL A 251 7.36 -8.93 -37.61
C VAL A 251 7.29 -10.34 -38.18
N GLU A 252 7.06 -11.32 -37.30
CA GLU A 252 6.78 -12.70 -37.66
C GLU A 252 5.29 -12.86 -37.99
N LEU A 253 5.00 -13.52 -39.11
CA LEU A 253 3.63 -13.82 -39.53
C LEU A 253 2.97 -14.87 -38.63
N LEU A 254 1.63 -14.84 -38.56
CA LEU A 254 0.86 -15.79 -37.75
C LEU A 254 1.16 -17.24 -38.14
N GLU A 255 1.33 -17.52 -39.43
CA GLU A 255 1.61 -18.83 -40.00
C GLU A 255 3.00 -19.34 -39.61
N GLU A 256 3.99 -18.45 -39.52
CA GLU A 256 5.32 -18.81 -39.01
C GLU A 256 5.27 -19.15 -37.53
N MET A 257 4.52 -18.36 -36.74
CA MET A 257 4.29 -18.67 -35.33
C MET A 257 3.56 -20.01 -35.14
N ARG A 258 2.61 -20.36 -36.04
CA ARG A 258 1.96 -21.69 -36.04
C ARG A 258 2.96 -22.80 -36.31
N ARG A 259 3.86 -22.62 -37.30
CA ARG A 259 4.91 -23.60 -37.63
C ARG A 259 5.90 -23.80 -36.50
N ARG A 260 6.40 -22.70 -35.92
CA ARG A 260 7.32 -22.72 -34.78
C ARG A 260 6.68 -23.38 -33.56
N GLY A 261 5.40 -23.10 -33.32
CA GLY A 261 4.62 -23.67 -32.24
C GLY A 261 5.23 -23.41 -30.86
N GLY A 262 4.83 -24.24 -29.90
CA GLY A 262 5.31 -24.18 -28.52
C GLY A 262 4.29 -23.61 -27.52
N PRO A 263 4.52 -23.80 -26.21
CA PRO A 263 3.50 -23.52 -25.18
C PRO A 263 3.12 -22.04 -25.08
N ALA A 264 4.10 -21.15 -25.29
CA ALA A 264 3.90 -19.70 -25.26
C ALA A 264 3.03 -19.18 -26.43
N LEU A 265 2.87 -19.99 -27.49
CA LEU A 265 2.11 -19.65 -28.70
C LEU A 265 0.74 -20.36 -28.76
N ALA A 266 0.24 -20.90 -27.64
CA ALA A 266 -1.05 -21.59 -27.62
C ALA A 266 -2.21 -20.73 -28.15
N TRP A 267 -2.15 -19.41 -27.92
CA TRP A 267 -3.12 -18.42 -28.41
C TRP A 267 -3.19 -18.31 -29.94
N VAL A 268 -2.15 -18.69 -30.67
CA VAL A 268 -2.07 -18.60 -32.13
C VAL A 268 -3.16 -19.43 -32.82
N LYS A 269 -3.60 -20.52 -32.17
CA LYS A 269 -4.68 -21.39 -32.68
C LYS A 269 -6.05 -20.70 -32.70
N ASN A 270 -6.24 -19.68 -31.86
CA ASN A 270 -7.52 -19.00 -31.68
C ASN A 270 -7.63 -17.71 -32.51
N LEU A 271 -6.58 -17.33 -33.25
CA LEU A 271 -6.58 -16.18 -34.14
C LEU A 271 -6.91 -16.59 -35.57
N SER A 272 -7.80 -15.81 -36.20
CA SER A 272 -8.12 -15.98 -37.61
C SER A 272 -7.01 -15.44 -38.49
N ALA A 273 -6.65 -16.18 -39.54
CA ALA A 273 -5.74 -15.70 -40.59
C ALA A 273 -6.33 -14.48 -41.34
N GLY A 274 -7.68 -14.37 -41.38
CA GLY A 274 -8.36 -13.23 -41.98
C GLY A 274 -8.13 -11.90 -41.26
N GLU A 275 -7.55 -11.91 -40.04
CA GLU A 275 -7.13 -10.68 -39.36
C GLU A 275 -5.86 -10.05 -39.95
N PHE A 276 -5.20 -10.72 -40.91
CA PHE A 276 -3.91 -10.32 -41.45
C PHE A 276 -4.00 -10.10 -42.96
N GLN A 277 -3.69 -8.87 -43.39
CA GLN A 277 -3.64 -8.50 -44.79
C GLN A 277 -2.18 -8.32 -45.22
N ILE A 278 -1.71 -9.21 -46.09
CA ILE A 278 -0.38 -9.10 -46.70
C ILE A 278 -0.48 -8.12 -47.88
N LYS A 279 0.31 -7.04 -47.84
CA LYS A 279 0.39 -6.02 -48.89
C LYS A 279 1.60 -6.31 -49.80
N SER A 280 1.61 -5.71 -51.00
CA SER A 280 2.77 -5.77 -51.91
C SER A 280 4.05 -5.24 -51.22
N GLY A 281 5.19 -5.90 -51.48
CA GLY A 281 6.47 -5.51 -50.89
C GLY A 281 6.76 -6.06 -49.48
N ASN A 282 6.27 -7.27 -49.15
CA ASN A 282 6.56 -7.98 -47.90
C ASN A 282 6.13 -7.23 -46.62
N ARG A 283 4.93 -6.65 -46.65
CA ARG A 283 4.35 -5.95 -45.48
C ARG A 283 3.05 -6.59 -45.03
N VAL A 284 2.75 -6.50 -43.74
CA VAL A 284 1.51 -7.01 -43.14
C VAL A 284 0.78 -5.90 -42.38
N VAL A 285 -0.54 -5.88 -42.51
CA VAL A 285 -1.47 -5.07 -41.71
C VAL A 285 -2.33 -6.02 -40.88
N LYS A 286 -2.45 -5.78 -39.57
CA LYS A 286 -3.37 -6.51 -38.70
C LYS A 286 -4.64 -5.69 -38.45
N SER A 287 -5.81 -6.32 -38.60
CA SER A 287 -7.15 -5.74 -38.37
C SER A 287 -8.15 -6.83 -37.96
N PRO A 288 -8.89 -6.69 -36.84
CA PRO A 288 -8.84 -5.61 -35.87
C PRO A 288 -7.62 -5.71 -34.95
N VAL A 289 -7.18 -4.59 -34.40
CA VAL A 289 -6.23 -4.51 -33.28
C VAL A 289 -6.99 -4.55 -31.96
N ARG A 290 -6.71 -5.53 -31.11
CA ARG A 290 -7.32 -5.67 -29.77
C ARG A 290 -6.43 -5.04 -28.70
N HIS A 291 -7.00 -4.67 -27.55
CA HIS A 291 -6.18 -4.32 -26.39
C HIS A 291 -5.44 -5.56 -25.89
N ALA A 292 -4.16 -5.39 -25.51
CA ALA A 292 -3.26 -6.49 -25.19
C ALA A 292 -3.22 -7.59 -26.29
N ASP A 293 -3.22 -7.17 -27.57
CA ASP A 293 -3.20 -8.07 -28.72
C ASP A 293 -2.00 -9.04 -28.66
N PRO A 294 -2.24 -10.36 -28.63
CA PRO A 294 -1.17 -11.32 -28.37
C PRO A 294 -0.14 -11.38 -29.51
N TRP A 295 -0.54 -11.11 -30.75
CA TRP A 295 0.41 -11.07 -31.88
C TRP A 295 1.32 -9.84 -31.80
N ILE A 296 0.78 -8.68 -31.43
CA ILE A 296 1.57 -7.46 -31.22
C ILE A 296 2.55 -7.68 -30.07
N LEU A 297 2.07 -8.19 -28.93
CA LEU A 297 2.91 -8.42 -27.75
C LEU A 297 4.03 -9.44 -28.01
N GLU A 298 3.77 -10.51 -28.75
CA GLU A 298 4.80 -11.50 -29.08
C GLU A 298 5.85 -10.94 -30.04
N ASN A 299 5.44 -10.18 -31.06
CA ASN A 299 6.39 -9.50 -31.94
C ASN A 299 7.23 -8.47 -31.20
N LEU A 300 6.61 -7.72 -30.28
CA LEU A 300 7.33 -6.77 -29.44
C LEU A 300 8.38 -7.47 -28.57
N ARG A 301 8.05 -8.62 -27.96
CA ARG A 301 9.02 -9.47 -27.25
C ARG A 301 10.15 -9.95 -28.16
N SER A 302 9.83 -10.42 -29.36
CA SER A 302 10.83 -10.87 -30.35
C SER A 302 11.82 -9.77 -30.69
N LEU A 303 11.34 -8.55 -30.95
CA LEU A 303 12.18 -7.38 -31.21
C LEU A 303 13.03 -7.00 -29.99
N ARG A 304 12.44 -7.06 -28.78
CA ARG A 304 13.16 -6.80 -27.54
C ARG A 304 14.30 -7.80 -27.29
N ARG A 305 14.14 -9.08 -27.63
CA ARG A 305 15.19 -10.10 -27.53
C ARG A 305 16.37 -9.84 -28.46
N LEU A 306 16.11 -9.26 -29.65
CA LEU A 306 17.19 -8.86 -30.56
C LEU A 306 18.05 -7.77 -29.93
N LEU A 307 17.42 -6.81 -29.25
CA LEU A 307 18.10 -5.70 -28.58
C LEU A 307 18.79 -6.10 -27.28
N TYR A 308 18.19 -7.00 -26.51
CA TYR A 308 18.63 -7.36 -25.16
C TYR A 308 18.50 -8.89 -24.97
N PRO A 309 19.56 -9.67 -25.23
CA PRO A 309 19.49 -11.15 -25.20
C PRO A 309 19.33 -11.71 -23.79
N GLU A 310 19.81 -11.00 -22.76
CA GLU A 310 19.76 -11.40 -21.35
C GLU A 310 18.42 -11.08 -20.65
N ASN A 311 17.30 -11.07 -21.39
CA ASN A 311 16.01 -10.62 -20.85
C ASN A 311 15.30 -11.62 -19.92
N GLY A 312 15.77 -12.87 -19.80
CA GLY A 312 15.33 -13.86 -18.80
C GLY A 312 13.84 -13.80 -18.43
N LEU A 313 13.55 -13.50 -17.15
CA LEU A 313 12.19 -13.39 -16.62
C LEU A 313 11.43 -12.13 -17.07
N ALA A 314 12.12 -11.10 -17.56
CA ALA A 314 11.47 -9.90 -18.08
C ALA A 314 10.66 -10.17 -19.36
N ASP A 315 11.01 -11.22 -20.12
CA ASP A 315 10.25 -11.67 -21.29
C ASP A 315 8.91 -12.32 -20.93
N LEU A 316 8.73 -12.75 -19.67
CA LEU A 316 7.49 -13.39 -19.19
C LEU A 316 6.44 -12.37 -18.73
N ILE A 317 6.83 -11.10 -18.68
CA ILE A 317 5.98 -9.98 -18.28
C ILE A 317 5.35 -9.37 -19.53
N LYS A 318 4.06 -9.00 -19.47
CA LYS A 318 3.32 -8.40 -20.60
C LYS A 318 3.69 -6.94 -20.86
N ALA A 319 4.12 -6.21 -19.84
CA ALA A 319 4.55 -4.82 -19.91
C ALA A 319 5.87 -4.63 -19.15
N GLY A 320 6.79 -3.86 -19.71
CA GLY A 320 8.03 -3.47 -19.02
C GLY A 320 7.70 -2.66 -17.78
N GLY A 321 8.35 -2.91 -16.66
CA GLY A 321 8.26 -2.03 -15.49
C GLY A 321 9.38 -0.99 -15.51
N PRO A 322 9.21 0.19 -14.91
CA PRO A 322 10.36 0.93 -14.40
C PRO A 322 11.20 0.00 -13.52
N ALA A 323 12.51 0.22 -13.43
CA ALA A 323 13.36 -0.45 -12.45
C ALA A 323 12.90 -0.04 -11.05
N ALA A 324 11.85 -0.67 -10.53
CA ALA A 324 11.25 -0.30 -9.27
C ALA A 324 12.31 -0.49 -8.17
N ALA A 325 12.71 0.62 -7.56
CA ALA A 325 13.64 0.63 -6.46
C ALA A 325 12.91 0.13 -5.19
N GLY A 326 13.04 -1.16 -4.90
CA GLY A 326 12.58 -1.76 -3.63
C GLY A 326 11.89 -3.12 -3.79
N ALA A 327 12.07 -4.00 -2.80
CA ALA A 327 11.49 -5.36 -2.80
C ALA A 327 9.94 -5.41 -2.88
N PRO A 328 9.15 -4.52 -2.23
CA PRO A 328 7.68 -4.58 -2.29
C PRO A 328 7.10 -4.23 -3.66
N ALA A 329 7.82 -3.48 -4.49
CA ALA A 329 7.39 -3.09 -5.82
C ALA A 329 7.62 -4.20 -6.87
N LEU A 330 8.36 -5.27 -6.52
CA LEU A 330 8.64 -6.40 -7.40
C LEU A 330 7.61 -7.53 -7.27
N GLN A 331 6.84 -7.59 -6.18
CA GLN A 331 5.84 -8.62 -5.92
C GLN A 331 4.82 -8.82 -7.07
N PRO A 332 4.16 -7.76 -7.60
CA PRO A 332 3.21 -7.94 -8.69
C PRO A 332 3.86 -8.43 -9.99
N VAL A 333 5.14 -8.08 -10.19
CA VAL A 333 5.93 -8.54 -11.32
C VAL A 333 6.24 -10.03 -11.21
N TYR A 334 6.55 -10.51 -9.99
CA TYR A 334 6.72 -11.93 -9.70
C TYR A 334 5.45 -12.74 -9.94
N ASP A 335 4.32 -12.24 -9.44
CA ASP A 335 3.02 -12.91 -9.58
C ASP A 335 2.64 -13.05 -11.06
N GLU A 336 2.89 -12.03 -11.87
CA GLU A 336 2.62 -12.09 -13.31
C GLU A 336 3.51 -13.09 -14.03
N ALA A 337 4.82 -13.08 -13.77
CA ALA A 337 5.75 -14.02 -14.37
C ALA A 337 5.40 -15.48 -14.00
N LEU A 338 5.04 -15.72 -12.74
CA LEU A 338 4.57 -17.03 -12.28
C LEU A 338 3.26 -17.45 -12.96
N GLN A 339 2.29 -16.55 -13.08
CA GLN A 339 1.05 -16.86 -13.77
C GLN A 339 1.29 -17.21 -15.25
N THR A 340 2.21 -16.50 -15.91
CA THR A 340 2.60 -16.82 -17.29
C THR A 340 3.23 -18.21 -17.38
N LEU A 341 4.16 -18.54 -16.48
CA LEU A 341 4.77 -19.87 -16.42
C LEU A 341 3.75 -20.98 -16.12
N ARG A 342 2.82 -20.75 -15.18
CA ARG A 342 1.73 -21.70 -14.87
C ARG A 342 0.85 -21.98 -16.08
N ARG A 343 0.43 -20.94 -16.80
CA ARG A 343 -0.35 -21.11 -18.03
C ARG A 343 0.42 -21.89 -19.11
N GLN A 344 1.72 -21.66 -19.24
CA GLN A 344 2.56 -22.41 -20.17
C GLN A 344 2.67 -23.89 -19.76
N ALA A 345 2.86 -24.17 -18.46
CA ALA A 345 2.87 -25.53 -17.93
C ALA A 345 1.50 -26.23 -18.15
N GLU A 346 0.39 -25.54 -17.90
CA GLU A 346 -0.95 -26.05 -18.20
C GLU A 346 -1.13 -26.37 -19.69
N ALA A 347 -0.67 -25.49 -20.59
CA ALA A 347 -0.72 -25.75 -22.02
C ALA A 347 0.07 -27.02 -22.40
N LEU A 348 1.21 -27.28 -21.74
CA LEU A 348 2.00 -28.50 -21.92
C LEU A 348 1.31 -29.78 -21.42
N ARG A 349 0.42 -29.71 -20.42
CA ARG A 349 -0.28 -30.89 -19.89
C ARG A 349 -1.18 -31.59 -20.90
N SER A 350 -1.62 -30.88 -21.94
CA SER A 350 -2.41 -31.43 -23.03
C SER A 350 -1.58 -32.16 -24.11
N ARG A 351 -0.25 -32.23 -23.95
CA ARG A 351 0.69 -32.80 -24.92
C ARG A 351 1.25 -34.14 -24.41
N PRO A 352 0.90 -35.29 -25.03
CA PRO A 352 1.28 -36.62 -24.53
C PRO A 352 2.75 -37.00 -24.78
N GLU A 353 3.51 -36.20 -25.53
CA GLU A 353 4.87 -36.48 -25.93
C GLU A 353 5.82 -36.64 -24.71
N PRO A 354 6.68 -37.68 -24.65
CA PRO A 354 7.57 -37.94 -23.50
C PRO A 354 8.51 -36.79 -23.15
N GLU A 355 9.03 -36.08 -24.16
CA GLU A 355 9.90 -34.91 -23.96
C GLU A 355 9.15 -33.72 -23.35
N MET A 356 7.87 -33.54 -23.70
CA MET A 356 7.01 -32.51 -23.09
C MET A 356 6.67 -32.85 -21.64
N ARG A 357 6.52 -34.14 -21.31
CA ARG A 357 6.34 -34.60 -19.92
C ARG A 357 7.56 -34.34 -19.05
N LYS A 358 8.78 -34.55 -19.55
CA LYS A 358 10.02 -34.22 -18.82
C LYS A 358 10.13 -32.72 -18.55
N GLU A 359 9.85 -31.90 -19.56
CA GLU A 359 9.89 -30.44 -19.42
C GLU A 359 8.82 -29.92 -18.45
N LEU A 360 7.62 -30.52 -18.46
CA LEU A 360 6.56 -30.19 -17.51
C LEU A 360 6.99 -30.44 -16.06
N VAL A 361 7.61 -31.60 -15.76
CA VAL A 361 8.11 -31.92 -14.41
C VAL A 361 9.17 -30.92 -13.96
N ARG A 362 10.05 -30.49 -14.88
CA ARG A 362 11.06 -29.46 -14.61
C ARG A 362 10.41 -28.11 -14.30
N LEU A 363 9.44 -27.68 -15.11
CA LEU A 363 8.72 -26.41 -14.93
C LEU A 363 7.92 -26.39 -13.62
N ASP A 364 7.20 -27.46 -13.29
CA ASP A 364 6.43 -27.56 -12.04
C ASP A 364 7.34 -27.50 -10.80
N SER A 365 8.54 -28.12 -10.87
CA SER A 365 9.55 -28.04 -9.81
C SER A 365 10.07 -26.61 -9.62
N LEU A 366 10.40 -25.91 -10.70
CA LEU A 366 10.86 -24.52 -10.67
C LEU A 366 9.76 -23.56 -10.15
N LEU A 367 8.52 -23.77 -10.59
CA LEU A 367 7.35 -23.02 -10.11
C LEU A 367 7.18 -23.17 -8.61
N LYS A 368 7.37 -24.38 -8.05
CA LYS A 368 7.25 -24.64 -6.62
C LYS A 368 8.34 -23.92 -5.82
N VAL A 369 9.58 -23.94 -6.31
CA VAL A 369 10.71 -23.22 -5.69
C VAL A 369 10.45 -21.71 -5.68
N ALA A 370 10.03 -21.15 -6.82
CA ALA A 370 9.75 -19.72 -6.94
C ALA A 370 8.57 -19.27 -6.05
N GLN A 371 7.49 -20.06 -5.96
CA GLN A 371 6.37 -19.81 -5.07
C GLN A 371 6.78 -19.82 -3.59
N ASN A 372 7.65 -20.75 -3.19
CA ASN A 372 8.13 -20.83 -1.82
C ASN A 372 8.99 -19.61 -1.45
N LYS A 373 9.85 -19.15 -2.36
CA LYS A 373 10.64 -17.92 -2.15
C LYS A 373 9.75 -16.68 -2.00
N ILE A 374 8.73 -16.56 -2.85
CA ILE A 374 7.74 -15.47 -2.75
C ILE A 374 7.03 -15.50 -1.39
N ARG A 375 6.54 -16.67 -0.99
CA ARG A 375 5.79 -16.85 0.25
C ARG A 375 6.59 -16.40 1.47
N ARG A 376 7.89 -16.66 1.48
CA ARG A 376 8.78 -16.30 2.59
C ARG A 376 9.29 -14.86 2.53
N GLN A 377 8.91 -14.09 1.51
CA GLN A 377 9.44 -12.75 1.23
C GLN A 377 10.99 -12.69 1.23
N GLU A 378 11.66 -13.81 0.95
CA GLU A 378 13.13 -13.95 0.95
C GLU A 378 13.79 -13.20 -0.23
N PHE A 379 13.05 -12.34 -0.93
CA PHE A 379 13.55 -11.50 -2.01
C PHE A 379 14.53 -10.47 -1.47
N ALA A 380 15.78 -10.87 -1.37
CA ALA A 380 16.86 -9.97 -1.11
C ALA A 380 17.00 -9.00 -2.31
N ALA A 381 17.48 -7.78 -2.07
CA ALA A 381 17.75 -6.79 -3.11
C ALA A 381 18.67 -7.29 -4.25
N LYS A 382 19.41 -8.40 -4.02
CA LYS A 382 20.21 -9.12 -5.02
C LYS A 382 19.36 -9.85 -6.07
N ASP A 383 18.18 -10.36 -5.72
CA ASP A 383 17.29 -11.08 -6.65
C ASP A 383 16.55 -10.12 -7.58
N ALA A 384 16.46 -8.84 -7.21
CA ALA A 384 15.99 -7.78 -8.10
C ALA A 384 16.81 -7.71 -9.40
N ARG A 385 18.06 -8.18 -9.42
CA ARG A 385 18.90 -8.25 -10.64
C ARG A 385 18.43 -9.30 -11.65
N LEU A 386 17.61 -10.27 -11.24
CA LEU A 386 16.99 -11.25 -12.15
C LEU A 386 15.81 -10.64 -12.94
N PHE A 387 15.32 -9.46 -12.52
CA PHE A 387 14.09 -8.84 -13.04
C PHE A 387 14.24 -7.36 -13.41
N ARG A 388 15.21 -6.67 -12.82
CA ARG A 388 15.90 -5.56 -13.49
C ARG A 388 16.62 -6.24 -14.64
N SER A 389 15.99 -6.24 -15.81
CA SER A 389 16.73 -6.37 -17.03
C SER A 389 17.90 -5.41 -16.89
N ALA A 390 19.11 -5.93 -16.65
CA ALA A 390 20.26 -5.21 -17.12
C ALA A 390 19.97 -5.17 -18.62
N LEU A 391 19.42 -4.05 -19.10
CA LEU A 391 19.12 -3.78 -20.51
C LEU A 391 20.46 -3.67 -21.23
N GLN A 392 21.27 -4.73 -21.14
CA GLN A 392 22.59 -4.84 -21.69
C GLN A 392 22.38 -4.95 -23.18
N PRO A 393 22.77 -3.92 -23.95
CA PRO A 393 22.59 -3.94 -25.39
C PRO A 393 23.30 -5.15 -25.98
N ASN A 394 22.66 -5.79 -26.96
CA ASN A 394 23.27 -6.86 -27.71
C ASN A 394 24.52 -6.34 -28.44
N ALA A 395 25.70 -6.81 -28.07
CA ALA A 395 26.96 -6.40 -28.69
C ALA A 395 27.05 -6.76 -30.19
N GLN A 396 26.20 -7.69 -30.66
CA GLN A 396 26.13 -8.09 -32.07
C GLN A 396 25.22 -7.19 -32.91
N VAL A 397 24.46 -6.29 -32.29
CA VAL A 397 23.54 -5.36 -32.97
C VAL A 397 24.19 -3.99 -33.05
N SER A 398 24.47 -3.54 -34.29
CA SER A 398 24.97 -2.19 -34.52
C SER A 398 23.96 -1.11 -34.09
N PRO A 399 24.40 0.13 -33.80
CA PRO A 399 23.49 1.22 -33.45
C PRO A 399 22.40 1.50 -34.51
N ALA A 400 22.73 1.38 -35.79
CA ALA A 400 21.78 1.55 -36.89
C ALA A 400 20.71 0.44 -36.89
N GLN A 401 21.10 -0.81 -36.67
CA GLN A 401 20.16 -1.92 -36.55
C GLN A 401 19.28 -1.77 -35.29
N ALA A 402 19.87 -1.36 -34.17
CA ALA A 402 19.11 -1.08 -32.95
C ALA A 402 18.04 -0.01 -33.18
N GLN A 403 18.40 1.08 -33.85
CA GLN A 403 17.46 2.14 -34.21
C GLN A 403 16.36 1.64 -35.15
N ALA A 404 16.68 0.78 -36.12
CA ALA A 404 15.69 0.17 -37.01
C ALA A 404 14.72 -0.76 -36.24
N ILE A 405 15.21 -1.54 -35.28
CA ILE A 405 14.38 -2.39 -34.42
C ILE A 405 13.44 -1.53 -33.56
N LEU A 406 13.96 -0.47 -32.94
CA LEU A 406 13.15 0.46 -32.15
C LEU A 406 12.10 1.17 -32.99
N GLY A 407 12.45 1.64 -34.20
CA GLY A 407 11.50 2.24 -35.13
C GLY A 407 10.41 1.25 -35.60
N LEU A 408 10.74 -0.03 -35.75
CA LEU A 408 9.73 -1.05 -36.03
C LEU A 408 8.82 -1.29 -34.81
N ALA A 409 9.39 -1.36 -33.60
CA ALA A 409 8.61 -1.48 -32.37
C ALA A 409 7.65 -0.29 -32.18
N ASP A 410 8.09 0.92 -32.56
CA ASP A 410 7.25 2.11 -32.54
C ASP A 410 6.08 2.02 -33.53
N ASN A 411 6.37 1.57 -34.77
CA ASN A 411 5.33 1.35 -35.76
C ASN A 411 4.32 0.28 -35.33
N LEU A 412 4.82 -0.83 -34.78
CA LEU A 412 4.03 -1.94 -34.27
C LEU A 412 3.09 -1.50 -33.14
N THR A 413 3.54 -0.57 -32.30
CA THR A 413 2.81 -0.08 -31.12
C THR A 413 2.14 1.27 -31.33
N ARG A 414 2.08 1.80 -32.56
CA ARG A 414 1.59 3.15 -32.87
C ARG A 414 0.22 3.47 -32.26
N ASN A 415 -0.71 2.51 -32.29
CA ASN A 415 -2.03 2.68 -31.67
C ASN A 415 -1.96 2.72 -30.14
N CYS A 416 -1.06 1.94 -29.54
CA CYS A 416 -0.85 1.85 -28.10
C CYS A 416 -0.23 3.14 -27.55
N GLN A 417 0.68 3.78 -28.29
CA GLN A 417 1.42 4.98 -27.87
C GLN A 417 0.56 6.23 -27.63
N ARG A 418 -0.70 6.20 -28.06
CA ARG A 418 -1.70 7.22 -27.73
C ARG A 418 -1.95 7.29 -26.22
N CYS A 419 -1.85 6.15 -25.54
CA CYS A 419 -2.12 6.03 -24.11
C CYS A 419 -0.89 5.53 -23.34
N HIS A 420 -0.15 4.56 -23.89
CA HIS A 420 1.00 3.98 -23.20
C HIS A 420 2.31 4.69 -23.53
N VAL A 421 3.19 4.78 -22.55
CA VAL A 421 4.62 5.01 -22.81
C VAL A 421 5.22 3.73 -23.36
N VAL A 422 6.00 3.82 -24.43
CA VAL A 422 6.78 2.71 -24.99
C VAL A 422 8.25 3.09 -24.92
N ALA A 423 9.08 2.19 -24.40
CA ALA A 423 10.52 2.36 -24.30
C ALA A 423 11.21 1.00 -24.37
N ASN A 424 12.40 0.94 -24.96
CA ASN A 424 13.21 -0.28 -25.07
C ASN A 424 12.43 -1.46 -25.71
N ALA A 425 11.67 -1.18 -26.78
CA ALA A 425 10.76 -2.15 -27.41
C ALA A 425 9.83 -2.84 -26.39
N ALA A 426 9.30 -2.09 -25.42
CA ALA A 426 8.34 -2.58 -24.45
C ALA A 426 7.32 -1.49 -24.08
N ILE A 427 6.05 -1.88 -23.98
CA ILE A 427 5.00 -1.06 -23.39
C ILE A 427 5.30 -0.94 -21.89
N GLN A 428 5.40 0.27 -21.36
CA GLN A 428 5.64 0.52 -19.95
C GLN A 428 4.38 0.23 -19.12
N ARG A 429 4.59 -0.31 -17.93
CA ARG A 429 3.56 -0.72 -17.00
C ARG A 429 2.94 0.51 -16.34
N VAL A 430 1.62 0.62 -16.53
CA VAL A 430 0.81 1.61 -15.83
C VAL A 430 0.96 1.45 -14.31
N GLN A 431 1.49 2.47 -13.64
CA GLN A 431 1.57 2.51 -12.18
C GLN A 431 0.23 2.99 -11.63
N LYS A 432 -0.32 2.23 -10.69
CA LYS A 432 -1.70 2.40 -10.21
C LYS A 432 -1.81 3.21 -8.91
N ASP A 433 -0.72 3.43 -8.17
CA ASP A 433 -0.86 3.74 -6.75
C ASP A 433 0.07 4.86 -6.28
N GLN A 434 -0.49 6.06 -6.13
CA GLN A 434 0.20 7.18 -5.48
C GLN A 434 0.25 7.02 -3.95
N GLN A 435 -0.54 6.09 -3.38
CA GLN A 435 -0.51 5.75 -1.95
C GLN A 435 -0.50 6.99 -1.02
N ILE A 436 -1.39 7.95 -1.29
CA ILE A 436 -1.37 9.28 -0.67
C ILE A 436 -1.90 9.29 0.77
N LEU A 437 -2.95 8.52 1.05
CA LEU A 437 -3.56 8.37 2.37
C LEU A 437 -3.41 6.91 2.82
N ARG A 438 -2.18 6.51 3.14
CA ARG A 438 -1.88 5.12 3.54
C ARG A 438 -2.54 4.72 4.85
N ARG A 439 -2.66 5.67 5.78
CA ARG A 439 -3.04 5.46 7.19
C ARG A 439 -4.45 5.95 7.54
N ALA A 440 -5.23 6.38 6.55
CA ALA A 440 -6.58 6.87 6.73
C ALA A 440 -7.54 6.22 5.74
N GLU A 441 -8.83 6.18 6.07
CA GLU A 441 -9.90 5.84 5.13
C GLU A 441 -10.82 7.04 4.93
N PHE A 442 -11.31 7.20 3.71
CA PHE A 442 -12.29 8.23 3.35
C PHE A 442 -13.53 7.56 2.76
N ASP A 443 -14.69 7.83 3.36
CA ASP A 443 -15.97 7.26 2.94
C ASP A 443 -16.71 8.27 2.05
N HIS A 444 -16.58 8.10 0.72
CA HIS A 444 -17.25 8.95 -0.26
C HIS A 444 -18.77 8.96 -0.06
N ARG A 445 -19.40 7.84 0.33
CA ARG A 445 -20.86 7.76 0.50
C ARG A 445 -21.35 8.72 1.57
N ALA A 446 -20.59 8.94 2.65
CA ALA A 446 -20.95 9.91 3.68
C ALA A 446 -20.84 11.36 3.19
N HIS A 447 -19.90 11.65 2.29
CA HIS A 447 -19.58 13.01 1.87
C HIS A 447 -20.38 13.48 0.65
N ILE A 448 -20.64 12.59 -0.32
CA ILE A 448 -21.35 12.95 -1.57
C ILE A 448 -22.85 13.26 -1.36
N LEU A 449 -23.37 13.08 -0.15
CA LEU A 449 -24.73 13.50 0.23
C LEU A 449 -24.86 15.02 0.32
N GLN A 450 -23.76 15.71 0.64
CA GLN A 450 -23.74 17.16 0.88
C GLN A 450 -22.76 17.91 -0.02
N ARG A 451 -21.84 17.19 -0.67
CA ARG A 451 -20.76 17.77 -1.46
C ARG A 451 -20.72 17.15 -2.85
N ARG A 452 -20.42 17.98 -3.85
CA ARG A 452 -20.17 17.56 -5.23
C ARG A 452 -18.72 17.10 -5.42
N CYS A 453 -18.48 16.30 -6.45
CA CYS A 453 -17.15 15.72 -6.69
C CYS A 453 -16.07 16.81 -6.80
N LEU A 454 -16.36 17.91 -7.52
CA LEU A 454 -15.38 18.95 -7.79
C LEU A 454 -15.21 19.97 -6.67
N GLU A 455 -16.01 19.86 -5.61
CA GLU A 455 -15.75 20.63 -4.39
C GLU A 455 -14.55 20.08 -3.62
N CYS A 456 -14.16 18.83 -3.88
CA CYS A 456 -12.93 18.22 -3.34
C CYS A 456 -11.88 17.98 -4.44
N HIS A 457 -12.30 17.60 -5.65
CA HIS A 457 -11.41 17.28 -6.77
C HIS A 457 -11.13 18.50 -7.67
N THR A 458 -10.68 19.61 -7.07
CA THR A 458 -10.58 20.93 -7.73
C THR A 458 -9.47 21.07 -8.78
N ALA A 459 -8.46 20.20 -8.79
CA ALA A 459 -7.35 20.26 -9.73
C ALA A 459 -7.67 19.67 -11.12
N ILE A 460 -8.87 19.10 -11.33
CA ILE A 460 -9.31 18.63 -12.65
C ILE A 460 -9.94 19.82 -13.40
N PRO A 461 -9.32 20.32 -14.50
CA PRO A 461 -9.76 21.53 -15.21
C PRO A 461 -10.95 21.26 -16.16
N MET A 462 -11.99 20.57 -15.71
CA MET A 462 -13.05 20.06 -16.61
C MET A 462 -14.03 21.11 -17.15
N PHE A 463 -14.02 22.31 -16.59
CA PHE A 463 -14.77 23.45 -17.10
C PHE A 463 -13.93 24.37 -17.98
N GLU A 464 -12.61 24.17 -18.02
CA GLU A 464 -11.76 24.92 -18.93
C GLU A 464 -11.98 24.48 -20.38
N PRO A 465 -11.76 25.36 -21.37
CA PRO A 465 -11.70 24.95 -22.76
C PRO A 465 -10.59 23.91 -22.95
N VAL A 466 -10.83 22.91 -23.78
CA VAL A 466 -9.83 21.87 -24.12
C VAL A 466 -8.71 22.51 -24.95
N THR A 467 -7.72 23.09 -24.26
CA THR A 467 -6.51 23.66 -24.85
C THR A 467 -5.32 22.72 -24.68
N ALA A 468 -4.25 22.95 -25.44
CA ALA A 468 -3.00 22.20 -25.26
C ALA A 468 -2.41 22.38 -23.85
N THR A 469 -2.51 23.59 -23.29
CA THR A 469 -1.99 23.92 -21.95
C THR A 469 -2.80 23.24 -20.84
N ALA A 470 -4.13 23.32 -20.88
CA ALA A 470 -5.00 22.68 -19.88
C ALA A 470 -4.85 21.14 -19.91
N ALA A 471 -4.76 20.56 -21.11
CA ALA A 471 -4.52 19.13 -21.27
C ALA A 471 -3.11 18.69 -20.84
N ALA A 472 -2.13 19.60 -20.76
CA ALA A 472 -0.79 19.27 -20.25
C ALA A 472 -0.72 19.28 -18.72
N ALA A 473 -1.57 20.06 -18.06
CA ALA A 473 -1.67 20.11 -16.60
C ALA A 473 -2.47 18.92 -16.03
N ASP A 474 -3.43 18.41 -16.81
CA ASP A 474 -4.30 17.28 -16.48
C ASP A 474 -3.71 15.94 -16.95
N ARG A 475 -3.64 14.99 -16.02
CA ARG A 475 -2.82 13.79 -16.17
C ARG A 475 -3.42 12.60 -15.39
N ALA A 476 -2.94 11.39 -15.64
CA ALA A 476 -3.52 10.18 -15.07
C ALA A 476 -3.30 10.08 -13.56
N ALA A 477 -2.10 10.42 -13.08
CA ALA A 477 -1.76 10.42 -11.66
C ALA A 477 -1.80 11.85 -11.08
N ILE A 478 -2.86 12.59 -11.37
CA ILE A 478 -3.03 13.91 -10.75
C ILE A 478 -3.36 13.73 -9.27
N GLN A 479 -2.49 14.26 -8.40
CA GLN A 479 -2.80 14.36 -6.97
C GLN A 479 -3.85 15.45 -6.78
N ASN A 480 -5.11 15.03 -6.75
CA ASN A 480 -6.26 15.94 -6.74
C ASN A 480 -7.11 15.74 -5.49
N VAL A 481 -6.53 16.08 -4.35
CA VAL A 481 -7.19 16.05 -3.02
C VAL A 481 -6.91 17.41 -2.36
N PRO A 482 -7.91 18.03 -1.70
CA PRO A 482 -7.74 19.35 -1.14
C PRO A 482 -6.90 19.30 0.14
N GLY A 483 -6.42 20.47 0.58
CA GLY A 483 -5.75 20.60 1.87
C GLY A 483 -6.69 20.39 3.05
N ILE A 484 -6.09 20.21 4.23
CA ILE A 484 -6.78 19.93 5.51
C ILE A 484 -7.93 20.90 5.84
N GLU A 485 -7.83 22.17 5.42
CA GLU A 485 -8.86 23.18 5.70
C GLU A 485 -10.24 22.83 5.11
N ASN A 486 -10.29 22.18 3.94
CA ASN A 486 -11.56 21.73 3.36
C ASN A 486 -12.25 20.68 4.25
N CYS A 487 -11.47 19.83 4.91
CA CYS A 487 -11.98 18.84 5.85
C CYS A 487 -12.38 19.48 7.18
N ARG A 488 -11.60 20.45 7.69
CA ARG A 488 -11.87 21.16 8.95
C ARG A 488 -13.15 22.00 8.92
N GLY A 489 -13.57 22.43 7.72
CA GLY A 489 -14.84 23.10 7.50
C GLY A 489 -16.02 22.34 8.12
N CYS A 490 -16.01 21.00 8.08
CA CYS A 490 -17.07 20.17 8.64
C CYS A 490 -16.63 19.25 9.80
N HIS A 491 -15.38 18.81 9.82
CA HIS A 491 -14.84 18.00 10.91
C HIS A 491 -14.33 18.88 12.02
N ASN A 492 -15.22 19.32 12.90
CA ASN A 492 -14.94 20.19 14.04
C ASN A 492 -15.82 19.89 15.25
N ALA A 493 -15.59 20.61 16.35
CA ALA A 493 -16.32 20.36 17.59
C ALA A 493 -17.83 20.66 17.52
N ALA A 494 -18.28 21.45 16.55
CA ALA A 494 -19.67 21.87 16.41
C ALA A 494 -20.49 21.01 15.42
N GLU A 495 -19.85 20.42 14.41
CA GLU A 495 -20.53 19.73 13.32
C GLU A 495 -20.29 18.22 13.32
N THR A 496 -19.16 17.76 12.78
CA THR A 496 -18.81 16.34 12.67
C THR A 496 -17.57 16.02 13.48
N SER A 497 -17.55 14.83 14.11
CA SER A 497 -16.42 14.38 14.94
C SER A 497 -15.06 14.59 14.28
N ASN A 498 -14.13 15.17 15.04
CA ASN A 498 -12.77 15.50 14.63
C ASN A 498 -11.70 14.71 15.41
N ARG A 499 -12.10 13.55 15.95
CA ARG A 499 -11.24 12.63 16.71
C ARG A 499 -10.28 11.88 15.79
N CYS A 500 -9.16 11.43 16.33
CA CYS A 500 -8.15 10.66 15.59
C CYS A 500 -8.76 9.42 14.92
N VAL A 501 -9.61 8.69 15.67
CA VAL A 501 -10.29 7.47 15.20
C VAL A 501 -11.39 7.71 14.17
N THR A 502 -11.73 8.96 13.85
CA THR A 502 -12.66 9.26 12.75
C THR A 502 -12.03 8.92 11.40
N CYS A 503 -10.72 9.18 11.26
CA CYS A 503 -9.99 9.00 10.01
C CYS A 503 -9.01 7.82 10.07
N HIS A 504 -8.38 7.59 11.23
CA HIS A 504 -7.39 6.54 11.42
C HIS A 504 -8.01 5.24 11.92
N TYR A 505 -7.58 4.13 11.32
CA TYR A 505 -8.05 2.79 11.64
C TYR A 505 -6.90 1.93 12.15
N TYR A 506 -7.13 1.27 13.29
CA TYR A 506 -6.09 0.55 14.04
C TYR A 506 -6.34 -0.96 14.11
N HIS A 507 -7.57 -1.41 13.84
CA HIS A 507 -7.93 -2.83 13.86
C HIS A 507 -8.01 -3.43 12.45
N PRO A 508 -7.46 -4.64 12.22
CA PRO A 508 -7.57 -5.34 10.95
C PRO A 508 -9.00 -5.71 10.58
N ASN A 509 -9.21 -5.99 9.30
CA ASN A 509 -10.50 -6.50 8.83
C ASN A 509 -10.63 -7.99 9.17
N LYS A 510 -11.68 -8.35 9.94
CA LYS A 510 -12.04 -9.74 10.26
C LYS A 510 -12.07 -10.67 9.05
N THR A 511 -12.59 -10.21 7.91
CA THR A 511 -12.72 -11.06 6.71
C THR A 511 -11.37 -11.46 6.11
N ASN A 512 -10.29 -10.73 6.47
CA ASN A 512 -8.93 -10.98 6.00
C ASN A 512 -8.04 -11.63 7.09
N ARG A 513 -8.63 -12.11 8.20
CA ARG A 513 -7.89 -12.70 9.34
C ARG A 513 -6.89 -13.78 8.93
N ALA A 514 -7.29 -14.70 8.04
CA ALA A 514 -6.42 -15.77 7.56
C ALA A 514 -5.22 -15.26 6.74
N SER A 515 -5.38 -14.15 6.02
CA SER A 515 -4.30 -13.54 5.25
C SER A 515 -3.31 -12.80 6.13
N LEU A 516 -3.74 -12.28 7.29
CA LEU A 516 -2.89 -11.56 8.23
C LEU A 516 -1.97 -12.50 9.02
N LEU A 517 -2.43 -13.69 9.37
CA LEU A 517 -1.61 -14.72 10.05
C LEU A 517 -0.35 -15.11 9.27
N LEU A 518 -0.31 -14.87 7.95
CA LEU A 518 0.87 -15.12 7.11
C LEU A 518 2.02 -14.12 7.33
N TYR A 519 1.80 -13.05 8.11
CA TYR A 519 2.72 -11.93 8.29
C TYR A 519 3.08 -11.65 9.76
N VAL A 520 2.62 -12.49 10.70
CA VAL A 520 2.88 -12.34 12.15
C VAL A 520 3.78 -13.48 12.68
N ASP A 521 4.64 -14.05 11.83
CA ASP A 521 5.70 -14.99 12.24
C ASP A 521 7.09 -14.36 12.12
#